data_AF-X6LAS0-F1
#
_entry.id   AF-X6LAS0-F1
#
_cell.length_a   1.000
_cell.length_b   1.000
_cell.length_c   1.000
_cell.angle_alpha   90.00
_cell.angle_beta   90.00
_cell.angle_gamma   90.00
#
_symmetry.space_group_name_H-M   'P 1'
#
loop_
_entity.id
_entity.type
_entity.pdbx_description
1 polymer ?
#
loop_
_entity_poly.entity_id
_entity_poly.type
_entity_poly.pdbx_seq_one_letter_code
_entity_poly.pdbx_strand_id
1 'polypeptide(L)'
;KLFHEMIKNDYLCDLFTTRPLISHKKIKEQINYNEKDENGKLILNDKILTILNELKILYHDDIHKQMGYPLQLFHICAILLYCGKSCN
;
A
#
# COMPACT_ATOMS: atom_id res chain seq x y z
N LYS A 1 0.51 2.91 -10.25
CA LYS A 1 -0.42 1.99 -10.93
C LYS A 1 -1.10 1.04 -9.94
N LEU A 2 -0.39 0.14 -9.26
CA LEU A 2 -0.99 -0.79 -8.28
C LEU A 2 -1.91 -0.11 -7.23
N PHE A 3 -1.42 0.90 -6.51
CA PHE A 3 -2.27 1.58 -5.52
C PHE A 3 -3.44 2.36 -6.15
N HIS A 4 -3.28 2.90 -7.36
CA HIS A 4 -4.41 3.50 -8.08
C HIS A 4 -5.50 2.46 -8.34
N GLU A 5 -5.10 1.28 -8.83
CA GLU A 5 -6.01 0.18 -9.11
C GLU A 5 -6.73 -0.29 -7.85
N MET A 6 -6.02 -0.42 -6.73
CA MET A 6 -6.63 -0.76 -5.45
C MET A 6 -7.66 0.27 -4.99
N ILE A 7 -7.31 1.56 -5.04
CA ILE A 7 -8.22 2.63 -4.61
C ILE A 7 -9.45 2.72 -5.53
N LYS A 8 -9.27 2.45 -6.83
CA LYS A 8 -10.35 2.42 -7.82
C LYS A 8 -11.33 1.26 -7.60
N ASN A 9 -10.84 0.12 -7.10
CA ASN A 9 -11.64 -1.07 -6.82
C ASN A 9 -12.08 -1.16 -5.34
N ASP A 10 -12.18 -0.02 -4.64
CA ASP A 10 -12.63 0.09 -3.25
C ASP A 10 -11.78 -0.62 -2.18
N TYR A 11 -10.56 -1.05 -2.52
CA TYR A 11 -9.59 -1.64 -1.59
C TYR A 11 -8.69 -0.60 -0.88
N LEU A 12 -9.17 0.64 -0.72
CA LEU A 12 -8.39 1.70 -0.06
C LEU A 12 -8.02 1.32 1.39
N CYS A 13 -8.93 0.66 2.11
CA CYS A 13 -8.70 0.22 3.49
C CYS A 13 -7.53 -0.76 3.62
N ASP A 14 -7.25 -1.55 2.59
CA ASP A 14 -6.19 -2.57 2.61
C ASP A 14 -4.79 -1.95 2.48
N LEU A 15 -4.72 -0.67 2.11
CA LEU A 15 -3.48 0.12 2.16
C LEU A 15 -3.12 0.59 3.58
N PHE A 16 -3.92 0.21 4.57
CA PHE A 16 -3.72 0.54 5.97
C PHE A 16 -3.62 -0.73 6.82
N THR A 17 -2.63 -0.71 7.71
CA THR A 17 -2.41 -1.74 8.73
C THR A 17 -3.51 -1.76 9.79
N THR A 18 -4.13 -0.61 10.04
CA THR A 18 -5.28 -0.44 10.93
C THR A 18 -6.36 0.38 10.24
N ARG A 19 -7.63 0.13 10.57
CA ARG A 19 -8.73 0.85 9.92
C ARG A 19 -8.58 2.35 10.17
N PRO A 20 -8.53 3.20 9.13
CA PRO A 20 -8.36 4.64 9.30
C PRO A 20 -9.60 5.24 9.97
N LEU A 21 -9.37 6.21 10.88
CA LEU A 21 -10.43 6.95 11.58
C LEU A 21 -10.99 8.13 10.75
N ILE A 22 -10.31 8.48 9.66
CA ILE A 22 -10.69 9.57 8.76
C ILE A 22 -11.42 9.03 7.53
N SER A 23 -12.27 9.87 6.93
CA SER A 23 -13.06 9.45 5.77
C SER A 23 -12.19 9.16 4.55
N HIS A 24 -12.63 8.21 3.70
CA HIS A 24 -11.96 7.88 2.43
C HIS A 24 -11.75 9.11 1.55
N LYS A 25 -12.68 10.07 1.57
CA LYS A 25 -12.53 11.33 0.83
C LYS A 25 -11.31 12.13 1.29
N LYS A 26 -11.14 12.33 2.61
CA LYS A 26 -9.98 13.04 3.16
C LYS A 26 -8.67 12.31 2.85
N ILE A 27 -8.69 10.98 2.90
CA ILE A 27 -7.52 10.16 2.53
C ILE A 27 -7.15 10.37 1.05
N LYS A 28 -8.13 10.25 0.14
CA LYS A 28 -7.95 10.46 -1.30
C LYS A 28 -7.38 11.85 -1.59
N GLU A 29 -7.85 12.89 -0.90
CA GLU A 29 -7.29 14.25 -0.98
C GLU A 29 -5.82 14.31 -0.52
N GLN A 30 -5.49 13.71 0.63
CA GLN A 30 -4.12 13.71 1.16
C GLN A 30 -3.09 13.01 0.27
N ILE A 31 -3.51 11.97 -0.47
CA ILE A 31 -2.64 11.24 -1.39
C ILE A 31 -2.69 11.78 -2.83
N ASN A 32 -3.39 12.90 -3.07
CA ASN A 32 -3.58 13.47 -4.40
C ASN A 32 -4.20 12.46 -5.41
N TYR A 33 -5.18 11.68 -4.95
CA TYR A 33 -5.88 10.73 -5.82
C TYR A 33 -6.86 11.45 -6.74
N ASN A 34 -6.70 11.22 -8.04
CA ASN A 34 -7.64 11.65 -9.07
C ASN A 34 -8.19 10.42 -9.80
N GLU A 35 -9.51 10.23 -9.73
CA GLU A 35 -10.19 9.09 -10.34
C GLU A 35 -10.12 9.12 -11.88
N LYS A 36 -10.01 10.31 -12.47
CA LYS A 36 -9.93 10.49 -13.94
C LYS A 36 -8.51 10.36 -14.48
N ASP A 37 -7.52 10.22 -13.61
CA ASP A 37 -6.10 10.16 -13.99
C ASP A 37 -5.44 8.91 -13.41
N GLU A 38 -5.52 7.82 -14.17
CA GLU A 38 -4.92 6.53 -13.79
C GLU A 38 -3.39 6.55 -13.74
N ASN A 39 -2.78 7.53 -14.42
CA ASN A 39 -1.33 7.76 -14.40
C ASN A 39 -0.95 8.91 -13.46
N GLY A 40 -1.92 9.41 -12.69
CA GLY A 40 -1.73 10.47 -11.72
C GLY A 40 -0.63 10.12 -10.73
N LYS A 41 0.09 11.15 -10.27
CA LYS A 41 1.11 10.95 -9.25
C LYS A 41 0.44 10.93 -7.88
N LEU A 42 0.36 9.74 -7.28
CA LEU A 42 0.01 9.61 -5.86
C LEU A 42 1.15 10.13 -4.98
N ILE A 43 0.76 10.80 -3.90
CA ILE A 43 1.68 11.13 -2.81
C ILE A 43 1.80 9.87 -1.93
N LEU A 44 2.91 9.16 -2.09
CA LEU A 44 3.22 7.97 -1.29
C LEU A 44 3.88 8.39 0.01
N ASN A 45 3.15 8.30 1.11
CA ASN A 45 3.61 8.66 2.45
C ASN A 45 3.25 7.54 3.41
N ASP A 46 4.24 7.01 4.13
CA ASP A 46 4.09 5.90 5.09
C ASP A 46 3.34 6.28 6.38
N LYS A 47 3.19 7.58 6.65
CA LYS A 47 2.28 8.08 7.69
C LYS A 47 0.82 8.10 7.25
N ILE A 48 0.57 8.16 5.94
CA ILE A 48 -0.79 8.16 5.37
C ILE A 48 -1.16 6.72 5.00
N LEU A 49 -0.39 6.07 4.13
CA LEU A 49 -0.58 4.68 3.70
C LEU A 49 0.34 3.79 4.53
N THR A 50 -0.14 3.31 5.67
CA THR A 50 0.72 2.62 6.65
C THR A 50 1.28 1.29 6.14
N ILE A 51 0.69 0.69 5.10
CA ILE A 51 1.27 -0.47 4.40
C ILE A 51 2.70 -0.21 3.89
N LEU A 52 3.01 1.04 3.53
CA LEU A 52 4.36 1.42 3.08
C LEU A 52 5.40 1.26 4.18
N ASN A 53 5.02 1.45 5.44
CA ASN A 53 5.91 1.24 6.57
C ASN A 53 6.21 -0.25 6.77
N GLU A 54 5.18 -1.10 6.72
CA GLU A 54 5.35 -2.56 6.77
C GLU A 54 6.23 -3.07 5.62
N LEU A 55 6.01 -2.55 4.40
CA LEU A 55 6.84 -2.88 3.25
C LEU A 55 8.31 -2.53 3.45
N LYS A 56 8.60 -1.35 4.01
CA LYS A 56 9.96 -0.93 4.32
C LYS A 56 10.59 -1.86 5.36
N ILE A 57 9.86 -2.24 6.40
CA ILE A 57 10.34 -3.14 7.45
C ILE A 57 10.65 -4.51 6.84
N LEU A 58 9.71 -5.12 6.12
CA LEU A 58 9.89 -6.44 5.53
C LEU A 58 11.00 -6.49 4.49
N TYR A 59 11.12 -5.45 3.67
CA TYR A 59 12.19 -5.39 2.67
C TYR A 59 13.57 -5.33 3.32
N HIS A 60 13.74 -4.63 4.44
CA HIS A 60 15.01 -4.49 5.15
C HIS A 60 15.21 -5.50 6.29
N ASP A 61 14.29 -6.45 6.43
CA ASP A 61 14.38 -7.49 7.46
C ASP A 61 15.68 -8.31 7.31
N ASP A 62 16.30 -8.64 8.44
CA ASP A 62 17.57 -9.36 8.44
C ASP A 62 17.46 -10.74 7.78
N ILE A 63 16.29 -11.39 7.83
CA ILE A 63 16.04 -12.66 7.14
C ILE A 63 16.05 -12.43 5.62
N HIS A 64 15.34 -11.41 5.13
CA HIS A 64 15.30 -11.07 3.70
C HIS A 64 16.70 -10.70 3.19
N LYS A 65 17.48 -9.97 4.00
CA LYS A 65 18.89 -9.65 3.74
C LYS A 65 19.78 -10.89 3.71
N GLN A 66 19.64 -11.79 4.68
CA GLN A 66 20.42 -13.05 4.74
C GLN A 66 20.14 -13.95 3.54
N MET A 67 18.92 -13.91 3.01
CA MET A 67 18.55 -14.60 1.76
C MET A 67 19.06 -13.91 0.49
N GLY A 68 19.68 -12.73 0.60
CA GLY A 68 20.21 -11.98 -0.53
C GLY A 68 19.17 -11.15 -1.29
N TYR A 69 18.12 -10.66 -0.61
CA TYR A 69 17.01 -9.90 -1.20
C TYR A 69 16.33 -10.63 -2.38
N PRO A 70 15.85 -11.87 -2.20
CA PRO A 70 15.23 -12.66 -3.28
C PRO A 70 13.97 -12.01 -3.86
N LEU A 71 13.30 -11.11 -3.12
CA LEU A 71 12.08 -10.44 -3.55
C LEU A 71 12.30 -8.93 -3.72
N GLN A 72 12.00 -8.43 -4.91
CA GLN A 72 11.89 -6.98 -5.12
C GLN A 72 10.72 -6.39 -4.30
N LEU A 73 10.79 -5.11 -3.95
CA LEU A 73 9.82 -4.42 -3.10
C LEU A 73 8.36 -4.59 -3.56
N PHE A 74 8.11 -4.58 -4.87
CA PHE A 74 6.77 -4.75 -5.42
C PHE A 74 6.25 -6.19 -5.30
N HIS A 75 7.12 -7.20 -5.25
CA HIS A 75 6.71 -8.58 -4.97
C HIS A 75 6.23 -8.69 -3.52
N ILE A 76 6.97 -8.11 -2.57
CA ILE A 76 6.56 -8.07 -1.16
C ILE A 76 5.23 -7.32 -1.02
N CYS A 77 5.05 -6.21 -1.76
CA CYS A 77 3.79 -5.48 -1.81
C CYS A 77 2.63 -6.34 -2.32
N ALA A 78 2.80 -7.04 -3.43
CA ALA A 78 1.76 -7.92 -3.97
C ALA A 78 1.40 -9.05 -2.99
N ILE A 79 2.40 -9.64 -2.32
CA ILE A 79 2.18 -10.68 -1.32
C ILE A 79 1.44 -10.13 -0.10
N LEU A 80 1.83 -8.96 0.43
CA LEU A 80 1.12 -8.32 1.54
C LEU A 80 -0.34 -8.03 1.20
N LEU A 81 -0.60 -7.58 -0.02
CA LEU A 81 -1.94 -7.26 -0.48
C LEU A 81 -2.79 -8.52 -0.71
N TYR A 82 -2.17 -9.59 -1.23
CA TYR A 82 -2.84 -10.86 -1.44
C TYR A 82 -3.11 -11.63 -0.14
N CYS A 83 -2.13 -11.67 0.76
CA CYS A 83 -2.21 -12.36 2.05
C CYS A 83 -2.89 -11.52 3.14
N GLY A 84 -3.07 -10.22 2.90
CA GLY A 84 -3.43 -9.19 3.88
C GLY A 84 -4.63 -9.54 4.74
N LYS A 85 -5.78 -9.90 4.16
CA LYS A 85 -6.96 -10.41 4.90
C LYS A 85 -7.90 -11.21 4.00
N SER A 86 -8.58 -12.20 4.61
CA SER A 86 -9.69 -12.93 4.03
C SER A 86 -10.74 -11.97 3.46
N CYS A 87 -11.25 -12.26 2.27
CA CYS A 87 -12.56 -11.79 1.82
C CYS A 87 -13.59 -12.09 2.93
N ASN A 88 -14.02 -11.07 3.66
CA ASN A 88 -15.18 -11.11 4.56
C ASN A 88 -16.15 -10.02 4.14
#